data_AF-A0A8S8X7E8-F1
#
_entry.id   AF-A0A8S8X7E8-F1
#
_cell.length_a   1.000
_cell.length_b   1.000
_cell.length_c   1.000
_cell.angle_alpha   90.00
_cell.angle_beta   90.00
_cell.angle_gamma   90.00
#
_symmetry.space_group_name_H-M   'P 1'
#
loop_
_entity.id
_entity.type
_entity.pdbx_description
1 polymer ?
#
loop_
_entity_poly.entity_id
_entity_poly.type
_entity_poly.pdbx_seq_one_letter_code
_entity_poly.pdbx_strand_id
1 'polypeptide(L)'
;MGDNLKVLVAEDDAILAYALELVVHEAGHEIIGPFPTAAGALAALGEIGPEIAFVDIGLDGLTNGVALAQVLTARFGTTVFLVSGDRRTALGSRGAAYGFIEKPASESTFRAALAHAIAIRGGTTEQPPAGIIPLAAAAA
;
A
#
# COMPACT_ATOMS: atom_id res chain seq x y z
N MET A 1 -2.01 -24.03 2.22
CA MET A 1 -0.92 -23.39 1.45
C MET A 1 -1.45 -22.00 1.17
N GLY A 2 -1.03 -21.01 1.96
CA GLY A 2 -1.52 -19.63 1.76
C GLY A 2 -0.96 -19.11 0.45
N ASP A 3 -1.78 -18.39 -0.32
CA ASP A 3 -1.37 -17.85 -1.62
C ASP A 3 -0.17 -16.90 -1.44
N ASN A 4 0.86 -17.08 -2.27
CA ASN A 4 2.02 -16.20 -2.30
C ASN A 4 1.65 -14.91 -3.04
N LEU A 5 1.10 -13.93 -2.30
CA LEU A 5 0.73 -12.63 -2.85
C LEU A 5 1.97 -11.79 -3.16
N LYS A 6 1.84 -10.93 -4.18
CA LYS A 6 2.82 -9.93 -4.55
C LYS A 6 2.45 -8.60 -3.92
N VAL A 7 3.36 -8.09 -3.10
CA VAL A 7 3.21 -6.81 -2.39
C VAL A 7 4.17 -5.80 -2.96
N LEU A 8 3.64 -4.73 -3.55
CA LEU A 8 4.46 -3.62 -4.03
C LEU A 8 4.76 -2.64 -2.90
N VAL A 9 6.02 -2.22 -2.79
CA VAL A 9 6.43 -1.16 -1.86
C VAL A 9 7.02 0.00 -2.65
N ALA A 10 6.42 1.17 -2.51
CA ALA A 10 6.98 2.42 -3.02
C ALA A 10 7.14 3.38 -1.84
N GLU A 11 8.38 3.56 -1.40
CA GLU A 11 8.78 4.34 -0.23
C GLU A 11 10.22 4.83 -0.44
N ASP A 12 10.46 6.12 -0.19
CA ASP A 12 11.77 6.78 -0.34
C ASP A 12 12.58 6.74 0.97
N ASP A 13 11.92 6.62 2.13
CA ASP A 13 12.56 6.39 3.42
C ASP A 13 13.05 4.93 3.54
N ALA A 14 14.38 4.74 3.52
CA ALA A 14 15.01 3.43 3.59
C ALA A 14 14.67 2.64 4.87
N ILE A 15 14.38 3.30 6.00
CA ILE A 15 14.04 2.64 7.26
C ILE A 15 12.61 2.09 7.18
N LEU A 16 11.66 2.89 6.68
CA LEU A 16 10.28 2.43 6.48
C LEU A 16 10.20 1.36 5.40
N ALA A 17 10.93 1.53 4.30
CA ALA A 17 11.02 0.54 3.23
C ALA A 17 11.51 -0.82 3.78
N TYR A 18 12.60 -0.82 4.55
CA TYR A 18 13.12 -2.04 5.19
C TYR A 18 12.12 -2.67 6.18
N ALA A 19 11.41 -1.86 6.97
CA ALA A 19 10.38 -2.37 7.87
C ALA A 19 9.24 -3.07 7.11
N LEU A 20 8.81 -2.49 5.98
CA LEU A 20 7.82 -3.10 5.09
C LEU A 20 8.34 -4.40 4.46
N GLU A 21 9.58 -4.43 3.99
CA GLU A 21 10.22 -5.63 3.45
C GLU A 21 10.21 -6.78 4.46
N LEU A 22 10.62 -6.51 5.70
CA LEU A 22 10.64 -7.50 6.78
C LEU A 22 9.24 -8.06 7.04
N VAL A 23 8.22 -7.19 7.13
CA VAL A 23 6.83 -7.58 7.37
C VAL A 23 6.28 -8.46 6.26
N VAL A 24 6.54 -8.11 5.00
CA VAL A 24 6.10 -8.89 3.83
C VAL A 24 6.82 -10.24 3.78
N HIS A 25 8.13 -10.25 4.01
CA HIS A 25 8.94 -11.47 3.99
C HIS A 25 8.51 -12.46 5.07
N GLU A 26 8.33 -12.00 6.31
CA GLU A 26 7.91 -12.86 7.41
C GLU A 26 6.47 -13.37 7.27
N ALA A 27 5.61 -12.66 6.54
CA ALA A 27 4.28 -13.14 6.17
C ALA A 27 4.31 -14.21 5.06
N GLY A 28 5.47 -14.47 4.45
CA GLY A 28 5.63 -15.47 3.39
C GLY A 28 5.16 -15.00 2.01
N HIS A 29 5.23 -13.70 1.75
CA HIS A 29 4.79 -13.07 0.50
C HIS A 29 5.97 -12.56 -0.34
N GLU A 30 5.74 -12.35 -1.62
CA GLU A 30 6.71 -11.81 -2.58
C GLU A 30 6.67 -10.28 -2.55
N ILE A 31 7.84 -9.65 -2.47
CA ILE A 31 7.95 -8.19 -2.53
C ILE A 31 8.33 -7.71 -3.94
N ILE A 32 7.68 -6.65 -4.39
CA ILE A 32 8.02 -5.91 -5.62
C ILE A 32 8.47 -4.51 -5.21
N GLY A 33 9.77 -4.24 -5.32
CA GLY A 33 10.41 -3.02 -4.81
C GLY A 33 11.39 -3.34 -3.68
N PRO A 34 11.69 -2.38 -2.79
CA PRO A 34 11.11 -1.04 -2.67
C PRO A 34 11.53 -0.09 -3.81
N PHE A 35 10.62 0.80 -4.20
CA PHE A 35 10.88 1.86 -5.16
C PHE A 35 10.87 3.24 -4.49
N PRO A 36 11.94 4.03 -4.58
CA PRO A 36 11.96 5.38 -4.02
C PRO A 36 11.19 6.39 -4.87
N THR A 37 10.72 6.01 -6.06
CA THR A 37 9.99 6.90 -6.97
C THR A 37 8.78 6.20 -7.57
N ALA A 38 7.71 6.95 -7.82
CA ALA A 38 6.53 6.42 -8.49
C ALA A 38 6.84 5.95 -9.93
N ALA A 39 7.75 6.64 -10.63
CA ALA A 39 8.17 6.26 -11.97
C ALA A 39 8.89 4.89 -12.00
N GLY A 40 9.76 4.63 -11.02
CA GLY A 40 10.43 3.34 -10.87
C GLY A 40 9.43 2.21 -10.60
N ALA A 41 8.46 2.47 -9.71
CA ALA A 41 7.39 1.50 -9.43
C ALA A 41 6.56 1.20 -10.69
N LEU A 42 6.13 2.22 -11.43
CA LEU A 42 5.35 2.06 -12.66
C LEU A 42 6.13 1.29 -13.74
N ALA A 43 7.44 1.53 -13.87
CA ALA A 43 8.29 0.84 -14.84
C ALA A 43 8.45 -0.65 -14.55
N ALA A 44 8.32 -1.06 -13.28
CA ALA A 44 8.37 -2.45 -12.87
C ALA A 44 7.04 -3.21 -13.06
N LEU A 45 5.92 -2.52 -13.33
CA LEU A 45 4.61 -3.15 -13.50
C LEU A 45 4.50 -3.83 -14.87
N GLY A 46 4.24 -5.14 -14.84
CA GLY A 46 3.97 -5.94 -16.03
C GLY A 46 2.49 -5.98 -16.42
N GLU A 47 2.09 -7.09 -17.07
CA GLU A 47 0.68 -7.36 -17.40
C GLU A 47 -0.13 -7.77 -16.16
N ILE A 48 0.49 -8.51 -15.24
CA ILE A 48 -0.07 -8.89 -13.94
C ILE A 48 0.52 -7.94 -12.89
N GLY A 49 -0.36 -7.19 -12.23
CA GLY A 49 0.02 -6.26 -11.17
C GLY A 49 0.06 -6.90 -9.78
N PRO A 50 0.55 -6.16 -8.77
CA PRO A 50 0.55 -6.62 -7.38
C PRO A 50 -0.86 -6.71 -6.81
N GLU A 51 -1.06 -7.62 -5.86
CA GLU A 51 -2.33 -7.75 -5.14
C GLU A 51 -2.49 -6.70 -4.03
N ILE A 52 -1.38 -6.30 -3.42
CA ILE A 52 -1.34 -5.33 -2.31
C ILE A 52 -0.23 -4.32 -2.61
N ALA A 53 -0.43 -3.06 -2.22
CA ALA A 53 0.63 -2.06 -2.31
C ALA A 53 0.65 -1.11 -1.11
N PHE A 54 1.86 -0.78 -0.66
CA PHE A 54 2.14 0.33 0.25
C PHE A 54 2.84 1.43 -0.53
N VAL A 55 2.24 2.62 -0.56
CA VAL A 55 2.68 3.73 -1.41
C VAL A 55 2.82 5.00 -0.57
N ASP A 56 4.03 5.53 -0.44
CA ASP A 56 4.20 6.87 0.12
C ASP A 56 3.60 7.92 -0.82
N ILE A 57 2.85 8.87 -0.28
CA ILE A 57 2.41 10.06 -1.03
C ILE A 57 3.60 10.92 -1.44
N GLY A 58 4.61 11.02 -0.56
CA GLY A 58 5.76 11.91 -0.65
C GLY A 58 6.92 11.43 -1.52
N LEU A 59 6.72 10.41 -2.38
CA LEU A 59 7.77 9.85 -3.23
C LEU A 59 8.56 10.90 -4.02
N ASP A 60 9.86 10.65 -4.16
CA ASP A 60 10.74 11.49 -4.95
C ASP A 60 10.32 11.55 -6.43
N GLY A 61 10.45 12.75 -7.02
CA GLY A 61 10.26 13.01 -8.44
C GLY A 61 9.00 13.79 -8.79
N LEU A 62 8.58 13.69 -10.07
CA LEU A 62 7.48 14.50 -10.63
C LEU A 62 6.10 13.86 -10.46
N THR A 63 6.04 12.54 -10.31
CA THR A 63 4.79 11.79 -10.16
C THR A 63 4.59 11.49 -8.68
N ASN A 64 3.48 11.95 -8.12
CA ASN A 64 3.18 11.73 -6.71
C ASN A 64 2.68 10.30 -6.45
N GLY A 65 2.77 9.85 -5.20
CA GLY A 65 2.29 8.52 -4.80
C GLY A 65 0.79 8.32 -4.97
N VAL A 66 0.00 9.39 -4.89
CA VAL A 66 -1.45 9.32 -5.12
C VAL A 66 -1.76 8.87 -6.56
N ALA A 67 -1.04 9.38 -7.55
CA ALA A 67 -1.22 8.99 -8.95
C ALA A 67 -0.82 7.52 -9.16
N LEU A 68 0.27 7.06 -8.52
CA LEU A 68 0.64 5.64 -8.53
C LEU A 68 -0.48 4.77 -7.92
N ALA A 69 -1.02 5.17 -6.77
CA ALA A 69 -2.11 4.46 -6.11
C ALA A 69 -3.35 4.35 -7.02
N GLN A 70 -3.73 5.44 -7.68
CA GLN A 70 -4.85 5.45 -8.65
C GLN A 70 -4.63 4.45 -9.78
N VAL A 71 -3.41 4.40 -10.36
CA VAL A 71 -3.09 3.44 -11.41
C VAL A 71 -3.18 2.01 -10.88
N LEU A 72 -2.62 1.73 -9.70
CA LEU A 72 -2.63 0.40 -9.10
C LEU A 72 -4.05 -0.09 -8.83
N THR A 73 -4.90 0.74 -8.21
CA THR A 73 -6.29 0.42 -7.95
C THR A 73 -7.10 0.25 -9.24
N ALA A 74 -7.01 1.21 -10.18
CA ALA A 74 -7.85 1.19 -11.38
C ALA A 74 -7.45 0.11 -12.41
N ARG A 75 -6.13 -0.13 -12.58
CA ARG A 75 -5.63 -1.06 -13.61
C ARG A 75 -5.57 -2.50 -13.13
N PHE A 76 -5.24 -2.73 -11.85
CA PHE A 76 -4.93 -4.06 -11.34
C PHE A 76 -5.86 -4.53 -10.22
N GLY A 77 -6.77 -3.68 -9.73
CA GLY A 77 -7.58 -4.00 -8.56
C GLY A 77 -6.73 -4.23 -7.31
N THR A 78 -5.56 -3.59 -7.25
CA THR A 78 -4.64 -3.68 -6.13
C THR A 78 -5.27 -3.06 -4.88
N THR A 79 -5.14 -3.73 -3.73
CA THR A 79 -5.46 -3.15 -2.43
C THR A 79 -4.33 -2.22 -2.01
N VAL A 80 -4.54 -0.90 -2.16
CA VAL A 80 -3.49 0.10 -1.90
C VAL A 80 -3.67 0.75 -0.52
N PHE A 81 -2.58 0.87 0.24
CA PHE A 81 -2.48 1.74 1.41
C PHE A 81 -1.56 2.92 1.10
N LEU A 82 -2.08 4.14 1.25
CA LEU A 82 -1.24 5.33 1.24
C LEU A 82 -0.54 5.46 2.58
N VAL A 83 0.76 5.73 2.58
CA VAL A 83 1.55 6.02 3.78
C VAL A 83 1.99 7.48 3.70
N SER A 84 1.77 8.32 4.71
CA SER A 84 2.25 9.71 4.65
C SER A 84 2.11 10.46 5.99
N GLY A 85 2.90 11.52 6.17
CA GLY A 85 2.63 12.55 7.17
C GLY A 85 1.65 13.63 6.70
N ASP A 86 1.38 13.76 5.39
CA ASP A 86 0.41 14.73 4.87
C ASP A 86 -1.02 14.15 4.86
N ARG A 87 -1.65 14.21 6.03
CA ARG A 87 -3.02 13.78 6.22
C ARG A 87 -4.02 14.50 5.31
N ARG A 88 -3.80 15.78 4.98
CA ARG A 88 -4.72 16.54 4.14
C ARG A 88 -4.75 15.99 2.72
N THR A 89 -3.57 15.73 2.15
CA THR A 89 -3.46 15.15 0.81
C THR A 89 -4.00 13.71 0.78
N ALA A 90 -3.72 12.91 1.80
CA ALA A 90 -4.26 11.56 1.92
C ALA A 90 -5.81 11.56 1.93
N LEU A 91 -6.42 12.39 2.79
CA LEU A 91 -7.88 12.49 2.90
C LEU A 91 -8.54 13.13 1.68
N GLY A 92 -7.82 13.95 0.92
CA GLY A 92 -8.28 14.49 -0.37
C GLY A 92 -8.28 13.44 -1.48
N SER A 93 -7.58 12.33 -1.30
CA SER A 93 -7.38 11.27 -2.30
C SER A 93 -8.37 10.12 -2.15
N ARG A 94 -9.60 10.39 -1.70
CA ARG A 94 -10.62 9.34 -1.51
C ARG A 94 -10.89 8.61 -2.81
N GLY A 95 -11.00 7.28 -2.74
CA GLY A 95 -11.17 6.42 -3.91
C GLY A 95 -9.89 6.12 -4.69
N ALA A 96 -8.75 6.76 -4.39
CA ALA A 96 -7.45 6.42 -4.98
C ALA A 96 -6.79 5.21 -4.32
N ALA A 97 -7.20 4.86 -3.10
CA ALA A 97 -6.63 3.80 -2.30
C ALA A 97 -7.66 3.22 -1.33
N TYR A 98 -7.37 2.05 -0.77
CA TYR A 98 -8.22 1.40 0.23
C TYR A 98 -8.14 2.13 1.58
N GLY A 99 -6.93 2.43 2.04
CA GLY A 99 -6.69 3.04 3.34
C GLY A 99 -5.48 3.96 3.37
N PHE A 100 -5.36 4.69 4.47
CA PHE A 100 -4.26 5.59 4.79
C PHE A 100 -3.63 5.21 6.12
N ILE A 101 -2.31 5.19 6.15
CA ILE A 101 -1.46 4.96 7.32
C ILE A 101 -0.68 6.27 7.57
N GLU A 102 -0.94 6.90 8.70
CA GLU A 102 -0.30 8.17 9.07
C GLU A 102 1.12 7.91 9.60
N LYS A 103 2.12 8.64 9.09
CA LYS A 103 3.48 8.63 9.64
C LYS A 103 3.49 9.41 10.98
N PRO A 104 4.20 8.94 12.02
CA PRO A 104 5.08 7.78 12.05
C PRO A 104 4.32 6.45 12.14
N ALA A 105 4.65 5.53 11.24
CA ALA A 105 4.08 4.19 11.22
C ALA A 105 5.05 3.18 11.86
N SER A 106 4.52 2.26 12.65
CA SER A 106 5.29 1.16 13.24
C SER A 106 5.21 -0.09 12.37
N GLU A 107 6.18 -0.98 12.56
CA GLU A 107 6.13 -2.34 11.99
C GLU A 107 4.83 -3.07 12.35
N SER A 108 4.35 -2.93 13.59
CA SER A 108 3.06 -3.51 14.02
C SER A 108 1.87 -2.96 13.21
N THR A 109 1.91 -1.69 12.82
CA THR A 109 0.88 -1.07 11.98
C THR A 109 0.92 -1.67 10.57
N PHE A 110 2.11 -1.85 9.99
CA PHE A 110 2.27 -2.51 8.69
C PHE A 110 1.84 -3.97 8.71
N ARG A 111 2.15 -4.73 9.77
CA ARG A 111 1.67 -6.11 9.96
C ARG A 111 0.15 -6.18 10.00
N ALA A 112 -0.47 -5.29 10.76
CA ALA A 112 -1.93 -5.22 10.85
C ALA A 112 -2.55 -4.86 9.49
N ALA A 113 -1.96 -3.91 8.76
CA ALA A 113 -2.41 -3.53 7.42
C ALA A 113 -2.28 -4.67 6.41
N LEU A 114 -1.16 -5.38 6.41
CA LEU A 114 -0.93 -6.52 5.52
C LEU A 114 -1.91 -7.66 5.84
N ALA A 115 -2.05 -8.03 7.11
CA ALA A 115 -3.01 -9.06 7.54
C ALA A 115 -4.45 -8.70 7.14
N HIS A 116 -4.84 -7.44 7.34
CA HIS A 116 -6.14 -6.94 6.94
C HIS A 116 -6.36 -7.00 5.43
N ALA A 117 -5.35 -6.59 4.65
CA ALA A 117 -5.36 -6.66 3.19
C ALA A 117 -5.55 -8.10 2.68
N ILE A 118 -4.89 -9.07 3.30
CA ILE A 118 -5.04 -10.50 3.00
C ILE A 118 -6.47 -10.95 3.31
N ALA A 119 -7.00 -10.60 4.49
CA ALA A 119 -8.34 -10.99 4.92
C ALA A 119 -9.43 -10.47 3.96
N ILE A 120 -9.38 -9.19 3.59
CA ILE A 120 -10.39 -8.62 2.66
C ILE A 120 -10.30 -9.22 1.26
N ARG A 121 -9.10 -9.61 0.81
CA ARG A 121 -8.93 -10.33 -0.46
C ARG A 121 -9.45 -11.77 -0.39
N GLY A 122 -9.44 -12.37 0.78
CA GLY A 122 -10.11 -13.64 1.08
C GLY A 122 -11.63 -13.56 1.23
N GLY A 123 -12.23 -12.37 1.11
CA GLY A 123 -13.67 -12.15 1.17
C GLY A 123 -14.21 -11.68 2.53
N THR A 124 -13.35 -11.37 3.49
CA THR A 124 -13.76 -10.84 4.80
C THR A 124 -14.15 -9.36 4.70
N THR A 125 -15.18 -8.94 5.42
CA THR A 125 -15.63 -7.53 5.49
C THR A 125 -15.35 -6.90 6.85
N GLU A 126 -14.21 -7.22 7.44
CA GLU A 126 -13.81 -6.68 8.73
C GLU A 126 -13.50 -5.19 8.63
N GLN A 127 -13.68 -4.49 9.75
CA GLN A 127 -13.26 -3.11 9.85
C GLN A 127 -11.73 -3.03 9.86
N PRO A 128 -11.13 -2.03 9.20
CA PRO A 128 -9.68 -1.86 9.24
C PRO A 128 -9.19 -1.72 10.68
N PRO A 129 -8.01 -2.30 11.01
CA PRO A 129 -7.44 -2.23 12.34
C PRO A 129 -7.07 -0.80 12.74
N ALA A 130 -6.81 -0.61 14.04
CA ALA A 130 -6.31 0.64 14.57
C ALA A 130 -5.05 1.10 13.82
N GLY A 131 -4.98 2.39 13.49
CA GLY A 131 -3.87 2.98 12.72
C GLY A 131 -4.11 3.04 11.20
N ILE A 132 -5.22 2.48 10.70
CA ILE A 132 -5.61 2.57 9.28
C ILE A 132 -6.88 3.40 9.16
N ILE A 133 -6.79 4.50 8.41
CA ILE A 133 -7.91 5.36 8.10
C ILE A 133 -8.50 4.93 6.75
N PRO A 134 -9.77 4.50 6.66
CA PRO A 134 -10.39 4.12 5.39
C PRO A 134 -10.44 5.29 4.40
N LEU A 135 -9.99 5.03 3.16
CA LEU A 135 -10.06 5.99 2.04
C LEU A 135 -11.04 5.57 0.94
N ALA A 136 -11.43 4.29 0.91
CA ALA A 136 -12.57 3.85 0.12
C ALA A 136 -13.86 4.49 0.65
N ALA A 137 -14.80 4.79 -0.25
CA ALA A 137 -16.18 5.00 0.18
C ALA A 137 -16.63 3.72 0.88
N ALA A 138 -17.09 3.81 2.13
CA ALA A 138 -17.78 2.70 2.76
C ALA A 138 -18.83 2.22 1.76
N ALA A 139 -18.73 0.97 1.33
CA ALA A 139 -19.77 0.36 0.51
C ALA A 139 -21.09 0.53 1.27
N ALA A 140 -21.96 1.36 0.71
CA ALA A 140 -23.34 1.50 1.15
C ALA A 140 -24.15 0.29 0.66
#